data_AF-A0A2V9I5Y1-F1
#
_entry.id   AF-A0A2V9I5Y1-F1
#
_cell.length_a   1.000
_cell.length_b   1.000
_cell.length_c   1.000
_cell.angle_alpha   90.00
_cell.angle_beta   90.00
_cell.angle_gamma   90.00
#
_symmetry.space_group_name_H-M   'P 1'
#
loop_
_entity.id
_entity.type
_entity.pdbx_description
1 polymer ?
#
loop_
_entity_poly.entity_id
_entity_poly.type
_entity_poly.pdbx_seq_one_letter_code
_entity_poly.pdbx_strand_id
1 'polypeptide(L)' 'PANIAEGFARRSDADKVRFFNIAAGSVEESRYYLILSQDLGYGDTQTLTGSLEEASRLLSGYTRAILTPGS' A
#
# COMPACT_ATOMS: atom_id res chain seq x y z
N PRO A 1 6.20 -4.01 2.72
CA PRO A 1 5.87 -3.96 4.17
C PRO A 1 6.77 -3.04 5.02
N ALA A 2 8.05 -2.88 4.69
CA ALA A 2 9.01 -2.09 5.50
C ALA A 2 8.53 -0.66 5.82
N ASN A 3 8.06 0.10 4.82
CA ASN A 3 7.56 1.47 5.01
C ASN A 3 6.35 1.56 5.95
N ILE A 4 5.47 0.56 5.95
CA ILE A 4 4.33 0.51 6.88
C ILE A 4 4.82 0.31 8.32
N ALA A 5 5.75 -0.62 8.54
CA ALA A 5 6.32 -0.88 9.86
C ALA A 5 7.09 0.35 10.38
N GLU A 6 7.88 1.00 9.52
CA GLU A 6 8.63 2.19 9.88
C GLU A 6 7.71 3.37 10.18
N GLY A 7 6.68 3.58 9.35
CA GLY A 7 5.66 4.59 9.58
C GLY A 7 4.93 4.38 10.91
N PHE A 8 4.53 3.14 11.20
CA PHE A 8 3.83 2.80 12.44
C PHE A 8 4.63 3.19 13.70
N ALA A 9 5.96 3.00 13.66
CA ALA A 9 6.86 3.37 14.75
C ALA A 9 7.05 4.89 14.95
N ARG A 10 6.62 5.73 13.99
CA ARG A 10 6.69 7.19 14.13
C ARG A 10 5.66 7.72 15.11
N ARG A 11 6.04 8.79 15.84
CA ARG A 11 5.22 9.41 16.89
C ARG A 11 4.24 10.44 16.34
N SER A 12 4.65 11.23 15.35
CA SER A 12 3.80 12.26 14.76
C SER A 12 2.96 11.68 13.61
N ASP A 13 1.74 12.19 13.46
CA ASP A 13 0.85 11.81 12.36
C ASP A 13 1.44 12.19 11.00
N ALA A 14 2.10 13.35 10.92
CA ALA A 14 2.79 13.79 9.71
C ALA A 14 3.90 12.82 9.27
N ASP A 15 4.70 12.33 10.23
CA ASP A 15 5.74 11.35 9.92
C ASP A 15 5.16 10.00 9.54
N LYS A 16 4.11 9.52 10.23
CA LYS A 16 3.40 8.28 9.87
C LYS A 16 2.93 8.33 8.42
N VAL A 17 2.22 9.40 8.05
CA VAL A 17 1.67 9.58 6.70
C VAL A 17 2.76 9.65 5.65
N ARG A 18 3.91 10.28 5.93
CA ARG A 18 5.04 10.31 4.99
C ARG A 18 5.49 8.91 4.59
N PHE A 19 5.63 8.01 5.57
CA PHE A 19 6.01 6.62 5.30
C PHE A 19 4.89 5.82 4.61
N PHE A 20 3.64 6.07 4.96
CA PHE A 20 2.51 5.42 4.28
C PHE A 20 2.35 5.86 2.83
N ASN A 21 2.70 7.11 2.49
CA ASN A 21 2.77 7.56 1.11
C ASN A 21 3.84 6.81 0.32
N ILE A 22 5.00 6.53 0.92
CA ILE A 22 6.04 5.70 0.27
C ILE A 22 5.53 4.27 0.09
N ALA A 23 4.85 3.71 1.10
CA ALA A 23 4.21 2.39 0.97
C ALA A 23 3.17 2.34 -0.16
N ALA A 24 2.40 3.41 -0.37
CA ALA A 24 1.45 3.52 -1.47
C ALA A 24 2.15 3.51 -2.83
N GLY A 25 3.31 4.17 -2.95
CA GLY A 25 4.16 4.07 -4.14
C GLY A 25 4.57 2.62 -4.44
N SER A 26 5.04 1.87 -3.44
CA SER A 26 5.39 0.45 -3.60
C SER A 26 4.20 -0.44 -3.97
N VAL A 27 2.98 -0.08 -3.55
CA VAL A 27 1.75 -0.78 -3.96
C VAL A 27 1.49 -0.60 -5.45
N GLU A 28 1.64 0.61 -5.97
CA GLU A 28 1.42 0.87 -7.40
C GLU A 28 2.52 0.26 -8.28
N GLU A 29 3.77 0.25 -7.83
CA GLU A 29 4.84 -0.50 -8.48
C GLU A 29 4.51 -2.01 -8.55
N SER A 30 4.05 -2.58 -7.43
CA SER A 30 3.65 -3.99 -7.38
C SER A 30 2.46 -4.28 -8.31
N ARG A 31 1.50 -3.36 -8.43
CA ARG A 31 0.36 -3.48 -9.34
C ARG A 31 0.85 -3.60 -10.78
N TYR A 32 1.79 -2.73 -11.16
CA TYR A 32 2.38 -2.78 -12.50
C TYR A 32 3.12 -4.10 -12.75
N TYR A 33 3.89 -4.60 -11.78
CA TYR A 33 4.57 -5.88 -11.92
C TYR A 33 3.62 -7.07 -12.07
N LEU A 34 2.48 -7.07 -11.39
CA LEU A 34 1.46 -8.11 -11.56
C LEU A 34 0.84 -8.05 -12.95
N ILE A 35 0.47 -6.86 -13.44
CA ILE A 35 -0.03 -6.67 -14.81
C ILE A 35 0.99 -7.19 -15.82
N LEU A 36 2.25 -6.75 -15.69
CA LEU A 36 3.32 -7.17 -16.60
C LEU A 36 3.56 -8.69 -16.56
N SER A 37 3.53 -9.29 -15.37
CA SER A 37 3.72 -10.74 -15.21
C SER A 37 2.58 -11.54 -15.85
N GLN A 38 1.35 -11.01 -15.78
CA GLN A 38 0.18 -11.59 -16.45
C GLN A 38 0.32 -11.49 -17.97
N ASP A 39 0.69 -10.32 -18.50
CA ASP A 39 0.83 -10.04 -19.93
C ASP A 39 1.93 -10.90 -20.58
N LEU A 40 3.03 -11.13 -19.86
CA LEU A 40 4.14 -11.97 -20.31
C LEU A 40 3.87 -13.47 -20.14
N GLY A 41 2.72 -13.85 -19.56
CA GLY A 41 2.36 -15.25 -19.34
C GLY A 41 3.22 -15.96 -18.29
N TYR A 42 3.78 -15.22 -17.31
CA TYR A 42 4.61 -15.79 -16.25
C TYR A 42 3.82 -16.46 -15.13
N GLY A 43 2.49 -16.30 -15.12
CA GLY A 43 1.59 -17.00 -14.21
C GLY A 43 0.23 -16.31 -14.11
N ASP A 44 -0.70 -16.94 -13.39
CA ASP A 44 -1.96 -16.31 -13.00
C ASP A 44 -1.72 -15.41 -11.79
N THR A 45 -2.06 -14.13 -11.95
CA THR A 45 -1.82 -13.09 -10.94
C THR A 45 -3.08 -12.72 -10.17
N GLN A 46 -4.25 -13.29 -10.47
CA GLN A 46 -5.54 -12.87 -9.90
C GLN A 46 -5.55 -12.85 -8.36
N THR A 47 -5.06 -13.91 -7.71
CA THR A 47 -5.02 -13.98 -6.24
C THR A 47 -4.09 -12.92 -5.64
N LEU A 48 -2.96 -12.65 -6.29
CA LEU A 48 -2.01 -11.63 -5.84
C LEU A 48 -2.58 -10.23 -6.06
N THR A 49 -3.27 -10.01 -7.18
CA THR A 49 -3.95 -8.74 -7.50
C THR A 49 -5.03 -8.45 -6.47
N GLY A 50 -5.89 -9.43 -6.12
CA GLY A 50 -6.90 -9.26 -5.08
C GLY A 50 -6.28 -8.93 -3.70
N SER A 51 -5.18 -9.60 -3.34
CA SER A 51 -4.45 -9.31 -2.10
C SER A 51 -3.84 -7.89 -2.10
N LEU A 52 -3.31 -7.45 -3.24
CA LEU A 52 -2.73 -6.12 -3.39
C LEU A 52 -3.80 -5.02 -3.31
N GLU A 53 -4.97 -5.23 -3.90
CA GLU A 53 -6.11 -4.32 -3.81
C GLU A 53 -6.60 -4.17 -2.37
N GLU A 54 -6.70 -5.27 -1.63
CA GLU A 54 -7.04 -5.23 -0.22
C GLU A 54 -6.02 -4.43 0.59
N ALA A 55 -4.72 -4.70 0.39
CA ALA A 55 -3.65 -3.95 1.06
C ALA A 55 -3.70 -2.45 0.73
N SER A 56 -3.93 -2.10 -0.55
CA SER A 56 -4.08 -0.71 -1.01
C SER A 56 -5.25 0.00 -0.31
N ARG A 57 -6.40 -0.67 -0.23
CA ARG A 57 -7.61 -0.15 0.43
C ARG A 57 -7.38 0.07 1.93
N LEU A 58 -6.76 -0.89 2.61
CA LEU A 58 -6.46 -0.79 4.04
C LEU A 58 -5.46 0.33 4.33
N LEU A 59 -4.39 0.42 3.55
CA LEU A 59 -3.38 1.47 3.68
C LEU A 59 -3.99 2.86 3.47
N SER A 60 -4.81 3.02 2.43
CA SER A 60 -5.50 4.28 2.12
C SER A 60 -6.49 4.66 3.22
N GLY A 61 -7.29 3.70 3.69
CA GLY A 61 -8.24 3.90 4.79
C GLY A 61 -7.55 4.34 6.08
N TYR A 62 -6.47 3.67 6.45
CA TYR A 62 -5.70 3.99 7.65
C TYR A 62 -5.02 5.36 7.55
N THR A 63 -4.41 5.67 6.41
CA THR A 63 -3.79 6.99 6.16
C THR A 63 -4.82 8.12 6.26
N ARG A 64 -6.03 7.93 5.71
CA ARG A 64 -7.13 8.90 5.84
C ARG A 64 -7.56 9.10 7.29
N ALA A 65 -7.70 8.02 8.05
CA ALA A 65 -8.11 8.09 9.46
C ALA A 65 -7.13 8.88 10.32
N ILE A 66 -5.82 8.82 10.02
CA ILE A 66 -4.80 9.62 10.69
C ILE A 66 -4.93 11.11 10.34
N LEU A 67 -5.17 11.43 9.08
CA LEU A 67 -5.30 12.81 8.60
C LEU A 67 -6.62 13.48 9.01
N THR A 68 -7.63 12.71 9.41
CA THR A 68 -8.93 13.21 9.83
C THR A 68 -9.32 12.61 11.19
N PRO A 69 -8.67 13.06 12.30
CA PRO A 69 -9.01 12.54 13.61
C PRO A 69 -10.43 12.99 13.99
N GLY A 70 -11.36 12.03 14.16
CA GLY A 70 -12.69 12.29 14.76
C GLY A 70 -13.91 12.37 13.82
N SER A 71 -13.86 11.78 12.62
CA SER A 71 -15.07 11.53 11.81
C SER A 71 -15.80 10.25 12.24
#